data_AF-F9FIT1-F1
#
_entry.id   AF-F9FIT1-F1
#
_cell.length_a   1.000
_cell.length_b   1.000
_cell.length_c   1.000
_cell.angle_alpha   90.00
_cell.angle_beta   90.00
_cell.angle_gamma   90.00
#
_symmetry.space_group_name_H-M   'P 1'
#
loop_
_entity.id
_entity.type
_entity.pdbx_description
1 polymer ?
#
loop_
_entity_poly.entity_id
_entity_poly.type
_entity_poly.pdbx_seq_one_letter_code
_entity_poly.pdbx_strand_id
1 'polypeptide(L)'
;MDGSTISEAIPDETFDLALHFATKTIKTVLKHQGDIHTLPFVHSILVFMDHMTRYPAAISSLEDKVPWKYIAFMLNTLLESCEPGYEIQSHFRLPRKNQLPRPLPEDFAMRGLLYSEDYFPNDWFQTDNIDDDEKYFELPSASEERKDRIISLGCRIATSEKWLCWDEEGRKFSVTEKYDITLLEEITI
;
A
#
# COMPACT_ATOMS: atom_id res chain seq x y z
N MET A 1 12.86 -35.07 -10.74
CA MET A 1 14.04 -34.51 -11.42
C MET A 1 13.49 -33.36 -12.23
N ASP A 2 13.63 -32.09 -11.85
CA ASP A 2 14.76 -31.46 -11.17
C ASP A 2 14.28 -30.54 -10.05
N GLY A 3 14.73 -30.81 -8.82
CA GLY A 3 14.65 -29.86 -7.72
C GLY A 3 15.71 -28.79 -7.95
N SER A 4 15.39 -27.81 -8.78
CA SER A 4 16.13 -26.55 -8.80
C SER A 4 15.85 -25.88 -7.46
N THR A 5 16.71 -26.13 -6.48
CA THR A 5 16.86 -25.24 -5.33
C THR A 5 17.28 -23.90 -5.91
N ILE A 6 16.31 -23.00 -6.08
CA ILE A 6 16.58 -21.61 -6.39
C ILE A 6 17.51 -21.14 -5.28
N SER A 7 18.78 -20.89 -5.63
CA SER A 7 19.73 -20.30 -4.69
C SER A 7 19.09 -19.01 -4.18
N GLU A 8 18.91 -18.92 -2.86
CA GLU A 8 18.41 -17.71 -2.24
C GLU A 8 19.36 -16.58 -2.64
N ALA A 9 18.85 -15.59 -3.38
CA ALA A 9 19.65 -14.49 -3.87
C ALA A 9 20.08 -13.65 -2.67
N ILE A 10 21.37 -13.63 -2.39
CA ILE A 10 21.93 -12.85 -1.28
C ILE A 10 21.92 -11.38 -1.71
N PRO A 11 21.33 -10.47 -0.92
CA PRO A 11 21.40 -9.03 -1.16
C PRO A 11 22.83 -8.58 -1.44
N ASP A 12 23.04 -7.91 -2.58
CA ASP A 12 24.31 -7.31 -2.94
C ASP A 12 24.31 -5.80 -2.69
N GLU A 13 25.45 -5.14 -2.94
CA GLU A 13 25.58 -3.69 -2.76
C GLU A 13 24.58 -2.89 -3.63
N THR A 14 24.22 -3.41 -4.82
CA THR A 14 23.26 -2.75 -5.70
C THR A 14 21.86 -2.80 -5.09
N PHE A 15 21.48 -3.94 -4.52
CA PHE A 15 20.23 -4.09 -3.77
C PHE A 15 20.17 -3.14 -2.59
N ASP A 16 21.24 -3.04 -1.78
CA ASP A 16 21.27 -2.16 -0.61
C ASP A 16 21.10 -0.68 -0.99
N LEU A 17 21.75 -0.24 -2.07
CA LEU A 17 21.59 1.11 -2.61
C LEU A 17 20.17 1.36 -3.12
N ALA A 18 19.59 0.39 -3.84
CA ALA A 18 18.21 0.48 -4.34
C ALA A 18 17.20 0.53 -3.19
N LEU A 19 17.38 -0.31 -2.17
CA LEU A 19 16.54 -0.33 -0.97
C LEU A 19 16.65 0.98 -0.20
N HIS A 20 17.87 1.50 -0.03
CA HIS A 20 18.08 2.80 0.62
C HIS A 20 17.37 3.92 -0.14
N PHE A 21 17.51 3.98 -1.46
CA PHE A 21 16.84 4.97 -2.29
C PHE A 21 15.31 4.86 -2.22
N ALA A 22 14.78 3.64 -2.35
CA ALA A 22 13.35 3.38 -2.28
C ALA A 22 12.77 3.78 -0.92
N THR A 23 13.36 3.32 0.18
CA THR A 23 12.88 3.61 1.53
C THR A 23 12.99 5.08 1.91
N LYS A 24 14.04 5.78 1.46
CA LYS A 24 14.15 7.23 1.59
C LYS A 24 13.04 7.94 0.82
N THR A 25 12.75 7.51 -0.40
CA THR A 25 11.67 8.08 -1.24
C THR A 25 10.31 7.86 -0.58
N ILE A 26 10.02 6.62 -0.15
CA ILE A 26 8.78 6.27 0.56
C ILE A 26 8.61 7.15 1.80
N LYS A 27 9.65 7.26 2.64
CA LYS A 27 9.62 8.10 3.83
C LYS A 27 9.36 9.57 3.49
N THR A 28 9.99 10.11 2.45
CA THR A 28 9.75 11.49 2.00
C THR A 28 8.31 11.69 1.57
N VAL A 29 7.73 10.78 0.79
CA VAL A 29 6.33 10.88 0.36
C VAL A 29 5.38 10.80 1.55
N LEU A 30 5.59 9.85 2.48
CA LEU A 30 4.76 9.69 3.68
C LEU A 30 4.82 10.89 4.64
N LYS A 31 5.85 11.73 4.56
CA LYS A 31 5.92 12.99 5.33
C LYS A 31 4.97 14.07 4.78
N HIS A 32 4.55 14.00 3.52
CA HIS A 32 3.64 14.97 2.89
C HIS A 32 2.18 14.61 3.22
N GLN A 33 1.83 14.78 4.49
CA GLN A 33 0.52 14.42 5.03
C GLN A 33 -0.61 15.23 4.39
N GLY A 34 -1.74 14.58 4.13
CA GLY A 34 -2.94 15.23 3.59
C GLY A 34 -2.86 15.61 2.10
N ASP A 35 -1.72 15.42 1.44
CA ASP A 35 -1.61 15.61 0.00
C ASP A 35 -2.19 14.41 -0.75
N ILE A 36 -3.39 14.60 -1.30
CA ILE A 36 -4.11 13.57 -2.06
C ILE A 36 -3.33 13.08 -3.28
N HIS A 37 -2.41 13.89 -3.82
CA HIS A 37 -1.62 13.54 -5.00
C HIS A 37 -0.51 12.54 -4.70
N THR A 38 -0.19 12.34 -3.42
CA THR A 38 0.76 11.30 -2.98
C THR A 38 0.12 9.92 -2.86
N LEU A 39 -1.21 9.86 -2.78
CA LEU A 39 -1.92 8.62 -2.49
C LEU A 39 -1.76 7.53 -3.56
N PRO A 40 -1.70 7.82 -4.88
CA PRO A 40 -1.43 6.78 -5.88
C PRO A 40 -0.09 6.06 -5.64
N PHE A 41 0.93 6.82 -5.24
CA PHE A 41 2.24 6.27 -4.87
C PHE A 41 2.12 5.42 -3.61
N VAL A 42 1.47 5.94 -2.56
CA VAL A 42 1.28 5.21 -1.29
C VAL A 42 0.52 3.91 -1.51
N HIS A 43 -0.56 3.94 -2.32
CA HIS A 43 -1.32 2.76 -2.70
C HIS A 43 -0.43 1.72 -3.38
N SER A 44 0.33 2.12 -4.40
CA SER A 44 1.22 1.21 -5.13
C SER A 44 2.27 0.56 -4.24
N ILE A 45 2.87 1.34 -3.32
CA ILE A 45 3.84 0.82 -2.36
C ILE A 45 3.20 -0.14 -1.37
N LEU A 46 1.99 0.12 -0.89
CA LEU A 46 1.30 -0.78 0.03
C LEU A 46 0.83 -2.07 -0.66
N VAL A 47 0.49 -2.04 -1.94
CA VAL A 47 0.23 -3.26 -2.73
C VAL A 47 1.50 -4.12 -2.79
N PHE A 48 2.65 -3.50 -3.10
CA PHE A 48 3.94 -4.19 -3.07
C PHE A 48 4.26 -4.75 -1.68
N MET A 49 4.07 -3.98 -0.62
CA MET A 49 4.38 -4.42 0.75
C MET A 49 3.46 -5.54 1.22
N ASP A 50 2.16 -5.46 0.94
CA ASP A 50 1.20 -6.54 1.22
C ASP A 50 1.61 -7.83 0.49
N HIS A 51 2.02 -7.74 -0.78
CA HIS A 51 2.58 -8.89 -1.48
C HIS A 51 3.81 -9.47 -0.75
N MET A 52 4.76 -8.63 -0.36
CA MET A 52 5.97 -9.06 0.34
C MET A 52 5.68 -9.73 1.68
N THR A 53 4.61 -9.36 2.39
CA THR A 53 4.25 -10.03 3.65
C THR A 53 4.00 -11.53 3.51
N ARG A 54 3.67 -12.00 2.30
CA ARG A 54 3.45 -13.41 1.97
C ARG A 54 4.73 -14.20 1.71
N TYR A 55 5.88 -13.52 1.63
CA TYR A 55 7.17 -14.12 1.32
C TYR A 55 8.20 -13.81 2.42
N PRO A 56 8.26 -14.62 3.50
CA PRO A 56 9.10 -14.34 4.67
C PRO A 56 10.59 -14.09 4.35
N ALA A 57 11.16 -14.85 3.41
CA ALA A 57 12.54 -14.66 2.96
C ALA A 57 12.76 -13.27 2.34
N ALA A 58 11.87 -12.85 1.43
CA ALA A 58 11.98 -11.56 0.75
C ALA A 58 11.75 -10.38 1.70
N ILE A 59 10.70 -10.42 2.52
CA ILE A 59 10.40 -9.30 3.44
C ILE A 59 11.46 -9.15 4.54
N SER A 60 12.17 -10.22 4.92
CA SER A 60 13.26 -10.13 5.89
C SER A 60 14.41 -9.22 5.44
N SER A 61 14.61 -9.08 4.12
CA SER A 61 15.60 -8.15 3.55
C SER A 61 15.11 -6.70 3.48
N LEU A 62 13.81 -6.46 3.68
CA LEU A 62 13.17 -5.15 3.51
C LEU A 62 12.73 -4.52 4.83
N GLU A 63 12.16 -5.34 5.74
CA GLU A 63 11.34 -4.90 6.87
C GLU A 63 12.01 -3.89 7.79
N ASP A 64 13.32 -3.97 7.97
CA ASP A 64 14.08 -3.08 8.86
C ASP A 64 14.31 -1.69 8.28
N LYS A 65 14.17 -1.53 6.96
CA LYS A 65 14.33 -0.24 6.27
C LYS A 65 13.00 0.41 5.94
N VAL A 66 11.90 -0.34 5.97
CA VAL A 66 10.56 0.18 5.70
C VAL A 66 10.13 1.15 6.81
N PRO A 67 9.63 2.34 6.48
CA PRO A 67 9.25 3.34 7.48
C PRO A 67 7.87 3.05 8.10
N TRP A 68 7.71 1.90 8.77
CA TRP A 68 6.42 1.43 9.31
C TRP A 68 5.69 2.45 10.18
N LYS A 69 6.40 3.19 11.03
CA LYS A 69 5.80 4.23 11.88
C LYS A 69 5.16 5.36 11.06
N TYR A 70 5.78 5.76 9.96
CA TYR A 70 5.22 6.76 9.04
C TYR A 70 4.02 6.20 8.27
N ILE A 71 4.04 4.91 7.93
CA ILE A 71 2.89 4.22 7.32
C ILE A 71 1.71 4.23 8.29
N ALA A 72 1.90 3.80 9.55
CA ALA A 72 0.85 3.81 10.57
C ALA A 72 0.31 5.23 10.81
N PHE A 73 1.18 6.23 10.87
CA PHE A 73 0.77 7.62 10.99
C PHE A 73 -0.11 8.06 9.80
N MET A 74 0.34 7.81 8.57
CA MET A 74 -0.40 8.15 7.35
C MET A 74 -1.76 7.45 7.31
N LEU A 75 -1.82 6.15 7.66
CA LEU A 75 -3.08 5.39 7.71
C LEU A 75 -4.08 6.01 8.68
N ASN A 76 -3.62 6.46 9.86
CA ASN A 76 -4.46 7.16 10.82
C ASN A 76 -4.95 8.51 10.30
N THR A 77 -4.07 9.30 9.66
CA THR A 77 -4.46 10.56 9.03
C THR A 77 -5.54 10.36 7.95
N LEU A 78 -5.43 9.30 7.13
CA LEU A 78 -6.47 8.99 6.16
C LEU A 78 -7.78 8.59 6.82
N LEU A 79 -7.72 7.76 7.86
CA LEU A 79 -8.90 7.30 8.59
C LEU A 79 -9.63 8.48 9.27
N GLU A 80 -8.90 9.44 9.83
CA GLU A 80 -9.45 10.68 10.39
C GLU A 80 -10.11 11.57 9.31
N SER A 81 -9.66 11.47 8.06
CA SER A 81 -10.21 12.22 6.92
C SER A 81 -11.41 11.55 6.24
N CYS A 82 -11.81 10.36 6.69
CA CYS A 82 -12.96 9.65 6.16
C CYS A 82 -14.27 10.22 6.72
N GLU A 83 -15.36 10.00 5.99
CA GLU A 83 -16.70 10.42 6.42
C GLU A 83 -17.12 9.78 7.76
N PRO A 84 -17.94 10.47 8.58
CA PRO A 84 -18.46 9.92 9.83
C PRO A 84 -19.15 8.58 9.63
N GLY A 85 -18.77 7.58 10.42
CA GLY A 85 -19.31 6.22 10.31
C GLY A 85 -18.64 5.36 9.24
N TYR A 86 -17.51 5.79 8.67
CA TYR A 86 -16.72 4.96 7.75
C TYR A 86 -16.38 3.59 8.36
N GLU A 87 -16.79 2.54 7.68
CA GLU A 87 -16.47 1.16 8.03
C GLU A 87 -15.29 0.66 7.19
N ILE A 88 -14.26 0.22 7.91
CA ILE A 88 -13.08 -0.41 7.32
C ILE A 88 -13.48 -1.79 6.80
N GLN A 89 -13.04 -2.10 5.58
CA GLN A 89 -13.14 -3.43 5.02
C GLN A 89 -11.74 -3.99 4.81
N SER A 90 -11.49 -5.21 5.29
CA SER A 90 -10.19 -5.87 5.13
C SER A 90 -9.96 -6.44 3.72
N HIS A 91 -11.00 -6.46 2.89
CA HIS A 91 -10.97 -6.98 1.52
C HIS A 91 -11.18 -5.87 0.50
N PHE A 92 -10.73 -6.12 -0.73
CA PHE A 92 -10.92 -5.20 -1.86
C PHE A 92 -12.43 -4.97 -2.10
N ARG A 93 -12.86 -3.70 -2.10
CA ARG A 93 -14.26 -3.35 -2.36
C ARG A 93 -14.62 -3.58 -3.82
N LEU A 94 -15.52 -4.53 -4.06
CA LEU A 94 -16.06 -4.79 -5.39
C LEU A 94 -17.14 -3.77 -5.75
N PRO A 95 -17.26 -3.38 -7.03
CA PRO A 95 -18.36 -2.58 -7.54
C PRO A 95 -19.70 -3.21 -7.16
N ARG A 96 -20.72 -2.37 -6.95
CA ARG A 96 -22.08 -2.86 -6.70
C ARG A 96 -22.58 -3.65 -7.92
N LYS A 97 -23.50 -4.59 -7.69
CA LYS A 97 -24.18 -5.32 -8.77
C LYS A 97 -24.71 -4.30 -9.80
N ASN A 98 -24.31 -4.47 -11.07
CA ASN A 98 -24.60 -3.62 -12.23
C ASN A 98 -23.73 -2.35 -12.40
N GLN A 99 -22.67 -2.16 -11.61
CA GLN A 99 -21.64 -1.17 -11.90
C GLN A 99 -20.44 -1.85 -12.56
N LEU A 100 -19.90 -1.22 -13.61
CA LEU A 100 -18.64 -1.65 -14.21
C LEU A 100 -17.47 -1.32 -13.25
N PRO A 101 -16.44 -2.18 -13.18
CA PRO A 101 -15.19 -1.81 -12.54
C PRO A 101 -14.64 -0.52 -13.13
N ARG A 102 -14.14 0.35 -12.25
CA ARG A 102 -13.46 1.59 -12.63
C ARG A 102 -12.06 1.58 -12.00
N PRO A 103 -11.08 0.92 -12.64
CA PRO A 103 -9.72 0.95 -12.14
C PRO A 103 -9.20 2.38 -12.01
N LEU A 104 -8.42 2.63 -10.97
CA LEU A 104 -7.70 3.88 -10.79
C LEU A 104 -6.51 3.96 -11.77
N PRO A 105 -5.99 5.15 -12.09
CA PRO A 105 -4.84 5.27 -12.99
C PRO A 105 -3.64 4.41 -12.57
N GLU A 106 -3.34 4.35 -11.27
CA GLU A 106 -2.28 3.52 -10.71
C GLU A 106 -2.56 2.01 -10.83
N ASP A 107 -3.83 1.58 -10.91
CA ASP A 107 -4.16 0.17 -11.15
C ASP A 107 -3.67 -0.27 -12.52
N PHE A 108 -3.87 0.58 -13.53
CA PHE A 108 -3.37 0.32 -14.88
C PHE A 108 -1.83 0.33 -14.90
N ALA A 109 -1.19 1.22 -14.14
CA ALA A 109 0.26 1.27 -14.04
C ALA A 109 0.86 0.03 -13.34
N MET A 110 0.13 -0.55 -12.39
CA MET A 110 0.55 -1.78 -11.71
C MET A 110 0.22 -3.05 -12.50
N ARG A 111 -0.70 -3.00 -13.46
CA ARG A 111 -1.16 -4.17 -14.22
C ARG A 111 0.01 -4.92 -14.87
N GLY A 112 0.11 -6.21 -14.56
CA GLY A 112 1.16 -7.10 -15.10
C GLY A 112 2.47 -7.09 -14.31
N LEU A 113 2.56 -6.29 -13.24
CA LEU A 113 3.65 -6.42 -12.28
C LEU A 113 3.36 -7.62 -11.36
N LEU A 114 4.37 -8.47 -11.17
CA LEU A 114 4.27 -9.73 -10.42
C LEU A 114 3.66 -9.54 -9.02
N TYR A 115 3.99 -8.44 -8.34
CA TYR A 115 3.52 -8.19 -6.99
C TYR A 115 2.02 -7.83 -6.91
N SER A 116 1.41 -7.47 -8.04
CA SER A 116 0.01 -7.01 -8.11
C SER A 116 -0.96 -8.07 -8.62
N GLU A 117 -0.48 -9.23 -9.10
CA GLU A 117 -1.31 -10.24 -9.77
C GLU A 117 -2.46 -10.74 -8.90
N ASP A 118 -2.21 -10.99 -7.60
CA ASP A 118 -3.23 -11.45 -6.65
C ASP A 118 -3.97 -10.29 -5.94
N TYR A 119 -3.63 -9.04 -6.27
CA TYR A 119 -4.24 -7.88 -5.61
C TYR A 119 -5.57 -7.49 -6.25
N PHE A 120 -5.63 -7.50 -7.58
CA PHE A 120 -6.82 -7.09 -8.32
C PHE A 120 -7.82 -8.24 -8.47
N PRO A 121 -9.14 -7.97 -8.34
CA PRO A 121 -10.16 -8.96 -8.63
C PRO A 121 -10.08 -9.47 -10.09
N ASN A 122 -10.62 -10.68 -10.31
CA ASN A 122 -10.87 -11.13 -11.68
C ASN A 122 -11.75 -10.12 -12.42
N ASP A 123 -11.46 -9.96 -13.71
CA ASP A 123 -12.19 -9.07 -14.62
C ASP A 123 -12.11 -7.57 -14.25
N TRP A 124 -11.23 -7.18 -13.29
CA TRP A 124 -11.04 -5.79 -12.88
C TRP A 124 -10.74 -4.85 -14.04
N PHE A 125 -9.99 -5.34 -15.03
CA PHE A 125 -9.57 -4.59 -16.21
C PHE A 125 -10.35 -4.95 -17.49
N GLN A 126 -11.46 -5.71 -17.41
CA GLN A 126 -12.24 -6.17 -18.57
C GLN A 126 -13.29 -5.16 -19.06
N THR A 127 -13.04 -3.87 -18.86
CA THR A 127 -13.92 -2.83 -19.40
C THR A 127 -13.49 -2.51 -20.83
N ASP A 128 -14.07 -3.23 -21.80
CA ASP A 128 -13.70 -3.22 -23.23
C ASP A 128 -13.74 -1.84 -23.94
N ASN A 129 -14.18 -0.78 -23.27
CA ASN A 129 -14.40 0.56 -23.84
C ASN A 129 -13.72 1.71 -23.08
N ILE A 130 -12.73 1.47 -22.21
CA ILE A 130 -11.99 2.58 -21.58
C ILE A 130 -10.91 3.07 -22.55
N ASP A 131 -11.13 4.24 -23.14
CA ASP A 131 -10.13 4.94 -23.96
C ASP A 131 -8.86 5.22 -23.12
N ASP A 132 -7.69 5.32 -23.77
CA ASP A 132 -6.42 5.60 -23.07
C ASP A 132 -6.50 6.90 -22.27
N ASP A 133 -7.19 7.91 -22.79
CA ASP A 133 -7.44 9.18 -22.09
C ASP A 133 -8.37 9.01 -20.87
N GLU A 134 -9.32 8.07 -20.93
CA GLU A 134 -10.23 7.78 -19.81
C GLU A 134 -9.51 7.04 -18.66
N LYS A 135 -8.41 6.32 -18.93
CA LYS A 135 -7.62 5.63 -17.89
C LYS A 135 -6.97 6.61 -16.91
N TYR A 136 -6.66 7.82 -17.36
CA TYR A 136 -6.03 8.86 -16.54
C TYR A 136 -7.04 9.88 -16.00
N PHE A 137 -8.33 9.71 -16.31
CA PHE A 137 -9.38 10.61 -15.87
C PHE A 137 -9.92 10.26 -14.47
N GLU A 138 -9.52 11.05 -13.48
CA GLU A 138 -9.98 10.91 -12.10
C GLU A 138 -11.33 11.61 -11.85
N LEU A 139 -12.30 10.86 -11.36
CA LEU A 139 -13.52 11.42 -10.79
C LEU A 139 -13.26 11.94 -9.38
N PRO A 140 -14.09 12.87 -8.85
CA PRO A 140 -13.99 13.30 -7.45
C PRO A 140 -14.03 12.14 -6.44
N SER A 141 -14.67 11.02 -6.78
CA SER A 141 -14.75 9.82 -5.95
C SER A 141 -13.45 8.98 -5.93
N ALA A 142 -12.51 9.22 -6.86
CA ALA A 142 -11.25 8.47 -6.94
C ALA A 142 -10.42 8.60 -5.67
N SER A 143 -10.42 9.79 -5.06
CA SER A 143 -9.73 10.04 -3.79
C SER A 143 -10.28 9.19 -2.65
N GLU A 144 -11.60 9.04 -2.55
CA GLU A 144 -12.23 8.23 -1.49
C GLU A 144 -12.02 6.74 -1.71
N GLU A 145 -12.12 6.27 -2.96
CA GLU A 145 -11.81 4.89 -3.32
C GLU A 145 -10.33 4.54 -3.03
N ARG A 146 -9.44 5.49 -3.27
CA ARG A 146 -8.01 5.33 -2.98
C ARG A 146 -7.70 5.28 -1.49
N LYS A 147 -8.29 6.19 -0.71
CA LYS A 147 -8.20 6.16 0.77
C LYS A 147 -8.64 4.81 1.29
N ASP A 148 -9.77 4.33 0.80
CA ASP A 148 -10.33 3.06 1.19
C ASP A 148 -9.34 1.90 0.97
N ARG A 149 -8.83 1.76 -0.26
CA ARG A 149 -7.89 0.70 -0.62
C ARG A 149 -6.61 0.75 0.20
N ILE A 150 -6.10 1.94 0.48
CA ILE A 150 -4.91 2.16 1.32
C ILE A 150 -5.17 1.66 2.76
N ILE A 151 -6.32 2.03 3.34
CA ILE A 151 -6.70 1.61 4.70
C ILE A 151 -6.89 0.08 4.75
N SER A 152 -7.59 -0.50 3.77
CA SER A 152 -7.77 -1.96 3.66
C SER A 152 -6.43 -2.70 3.59
N LEU A 153 -5.48 -2.22 2.79
CA LEU A 153 -4.12 -2.78 2.72
C LEU A 153 -3.39 -2.69 4.07
N GLY A 154 -3.54 -1.56 4.78
CA GLY A 154 -3.04 -1.40 6.15
C GLY A 154 -3.53 -2.50 7.09
N CYS A 155 -4.84 -2.80 7.07
CA CYS A 155 -5.42 -3.89 7.87
C CYS A 155 -4.93 -5.28 7.47
N ARG A 156 -4.76 -5.54 6.16
CA ARG A 156 -4.22 -6.82 5.67
C ARG A 156 -2.81 -7.05 6.19
N ILE A 157 -1.93 -6.04 6.09
CA ILE A 157 -0.57 -6.10 6.60
C ILE A 157 -0.56 -6.28 8.14
N ALA A 158 -1.45 -5.57 8.83
CA ALA A 158 -1.58 -5.63 10.28
C ALA A 158 -2.10 -7.00 10.80
N THR A 159 -2.67 -7.85 9.94
CA THR A 159 -3.14 -9.19 10.33
C THR A 159 -2.02 -10.08 10.88
N SER A 160 -0.76 -9.82 10.48
CA SER A 160 0.41 -10.55 11.00
C SER A 160 0.88 -10.07 12.37
N GLU A 161 0.50 -8.85 12.78
CA GLU A 161 0.96 -8.16 13.99
C GLU A 161 2.50 -8.09 14.13
N LYS A 162 3.24 -8.21 13.02
CA LYS A 162 4.71 -8.16 13.00
C LYS A 162 5.28 -6.77 12.78
N TRP A 163 4.56 -5.93 12.04
CA TRP A 163 5.03 -4.62 11.60
C TRP A 163 4.03 -3.52 11.96
N LEU A 164 2.82 -3.67 11.42
CA LEU A 164 1.65 -2.86 11.77
C LEU A 164 0.76 -3.63 12.74
N CYS A 165 0.07 -2.89 13.60
CA CYS A 165 -0.99 -3.41 14.45
C CYS A 165 -2.25 -2.56 14.24
N TRP A 166 -3.42 -3.20 14.29
CA TRP A 166 -4.72 -2.53 14.20
C TRP A 166 -5.45 -2.68 15.54
N ASP A 167 -5.72 -1.56 16.21
CA ASP A 167 -6.55 -1.48 17.40
C ASP A 167 -8.00 -1.24 16.99
N GLU A 168 -8.86 -2.26 17.14
CA GLU A 168 -10.27 -2.19 16.78
C GLU A 168 -11.07 -1.27 17.71
N GLU A 169 -10.75 -1.24 19.00
CA GLU A 169 -11.45 -0.41 19.99
C GLU A 169 -11.09 1.06 19.84
N GLY A 170 -9.79 1.36 19.74
CA GLY A 170 -9.28 2.70 19.50
C GLY A 170 -9.40 3.18 18.05
N ARG A 171 -9.78 2.28 17.13
CA ARG A 171 -9.82 2.49 15.68
C ARG A 171 -8.54 3.15 15.16
N LYS A 172 -7.39 2.56 15.50
CA LYS A 172 -6.09 3.18 15.24
C LYS A 172 -5.04 2.17 14.83
N PHE A 173 -4.24 2.56 13.84
CA PHE A 173 -3.02 1.85 13.47
C PHE A 173 -1.87 2.23 14.38
N SER A 174 -1.10 1.22 14.80
CA SER A 174 0.16 1.37 15.51
C SER A 174 1.21 0.44 14.88
N VAL A 175 2.37 0.37 15.51
CA VAL A 175 3.48 -0.51 15.10
C VAL A 175 3.94 -1.31 16.31
N THR A 176 4.58 -2.46 16.06
CA THR A 176 5.25 -3.21 17.13
C THR A 176 6.40 -2.40 17.73
N GLU A 177 6.80 -2.74 18.97
CA GLU A 177 7.89 -2.06 19.70
C GLU A 177 9.18 -1.88 18.87
N LYS A 178 9.56 -2.89 18.07
CA LYS A 178 10.74 -2.85 17.17
C LYS A 178 10.75 -1.63 16.25
N TYR A 179 9.58 -1.21 15.77
CA TYR A 179 9.43 -0.14 14.78
C TYR A 179 8.86 1.14 15.39
N ASP A 180 8.63 1.18 16.71
CA ASP A 180 8.05 2.32 17.41
C ASP A 180 9.11 3.40 17.68
N ILE A 181 9.42 4.16 16.63
CA ILE A 181 10.32 5.30 16.72
C ILE A 181 9.55 6.60 16.95
N THR A 182 10.20 7.56 17.62
CA THR A 182 9.71 8.94 17.65
C THR A 182 9.79 9.52 16.24
N LEU A 183 8.64 9.97 15.72
CA LEU A 183 8.62 10.72 14.47
C LEU A 183 9.30 12.07 14.72
N LEU A 184 10.33 12.38 13.94
CA LEU A 184 10.95 13.70 14.00
C LEU A 184 9.93 14.73 13.48
N GLU A 185 9.57 15.69 14.33
CA GLU A 185 8.98 16.97 13.90
C GLU A 185 10.06 17.72 13.11
N GLU A 186 10.18 17.41 11.82
CA GLU A 186 10.96 18.27 10.94
C GLU A 186 10.08 19.48 10.61
N ILE A 187 10.38 20.58 11.32
CA ILE A 187 9.87 21.93 11.13
C ILE A 187 9.64 22.19 9.64
N THR A 188 8.37 22.38 9.29
CA THR A 188 7.94 22.95 8.01
C THR A 188 8.69 24.27 7.81
N ILE A 189 9.49 24.37 6.75
CA ILE A 189 9.96 25.67 6.22
C ILE A 189 8.95 26.12 5.18
#